data_AF-A0A2R6LQ07-F1
#
_entry.id   AF-A0A2R6LQ07-F1
#
_cell.length_a   1.000
_cell.length_b   1.000
_cell.length_c   1.000
_cell.angle_alpha   90.00
_cell.angle_beta   90.00
_cell.angle_gamma   90.00
#
_symmetry.space_group_name_H-M   'P 1'
#
loop_
_entity.id
_entity.type
_entity.pdbx_description
1 polymer ?
#
loop_
_entity_poly.entity_id
_entity_poly.type
_entity_poly.pdbx_seq_one_letter_code
_entity_poly.pdbx_strand_id
1 'polypeptide(L)'
;MVSDAQVATVVFLSVAASLPCFLYGAWIMIDNERITWGVLTYHLKFILTGLTLTTVPLVGWMIPRLFDQLGGFAAVHAFFGLQAYAFLLFGFTGIVRIFRAKHRHDLYSEYDEDVLLEEIGGDNMQFWRRRLR
;
A
#
# COMPACT_ATOMS: atom_id res chain seq x y z
N MET A 1 30.23 -9.24 -17.24
CA MET A 1 29.40 -8.01 -17.25
C MET A 1 27.96 -8.44 -17.11
N VAL A 2 27.17 -7.79 -16.26
CA VAL A 2 25.72 -8.07 -16.16
C VAL A 2 25.03 -7.41 -17.34
N SER A 3 24.20 -8.14 -18.07
CA SER A 3 23.47 -7.58 -19.23
C SER A 3 22.20 -6.86 -18.79
N ASP A 4 21.76 -5.90 -19.60
CA ASP A 4 20.50 -5.17 -19.36
C ASP A 4 19.29 -6.11 -19.26
N ALA A 5 19.28 -7.18 -20.06
CA ALA A 5 18.25 -8.22 -20.00
C ALA A 5 18.23 -8.94 -18.65
N GLN A 6 19.40 -9.23 -18.05
CA GLN A 6 19.48 -9.86 -16.73
C GLN A 6 18.90 -8.94 -15.65
N VAL A 7 19.25 -7.65 -15.68
CA VAL A 7 18.68 -6.67 -14.73
C VAL A 7 17.17 -6.55 -14.90
N ALA A 8 16.69 -6.47 -16.14
CA ALA A 8 15.26 -6.43 -16.45
C ALA A 8 14.50 -7.63 -15.91
N THR A 9 15.06 -8.85 -16.04
CA THR A 9 14.46 -10.07 -15.47
C THR A 9 14.39 -10.00 -13.94
N VAL A 10 15.44 -9.55 -13.27
CA VAL A 10 15.44 -9.40 -11.80
C VAL A 10 14.40 -8.37 -11.35
N VAL A 11 14.32 -7.23 -12.04
CA VAL A 11 13.30 -6.20 -11.76
C VAL A 11 11.90 -6.74 -11.96
N PHE A 12 11.65 -7.44 -13.06
CA PHE A 12 10.36 -8.08 -13.33
C PHE A 12 9.98 -9.06 -12.22
N LEU A 13 10.89 -9.94 -11.82
CA LEU A 13 10.65 -10.90 -10.75
C LEU A 13 10.41 -10.23 -9.39
N SER A 14 11.15 -9.15 -9.09
CA SER A 14 10.95 -8.36 -7.87
C SER A 14 9.54 -7.76 -7.82
N VAL A 15 9.12 -7.09 -8.89
CA VAL A 15 7.78 -6.49 -8.97
C VAL A 15 6.69 -7.56 -8.98
N ALA A 16 6.89 -8.69 -9.67
CA ALA A 16 5.93 -9.79 -9.66
C ALA A 16 5.78 -10.40 -8.25
N ALA A 17 6.88 -10.54 -7.51
CA ALA A 17 6.90 -11.07 -6.15
C ALA A 17 6.22 -10.15 -5.12
N SER A 18 6.01 -8.86 -5.43
CA SER A 18 5.29 -7.96 -4.51
C SER A 18 3.80 -8.26 -4.43
N LEU A 19 3.21 -8.82 -5.50
CA LEU A 19 1.77 -9.09 -5.58
C LEU A 19 1.29 -10.00 -4.43
N PRO A 20 1.88 -11.19 -4.17
CA PRO A 20 1.45 -12.01 -3.05
C PRO A 20 1.63 -11.31 -1.69
N CYS A 21 2.63 -10.44 -1.52
CA CYS A 21 2.77 -9.65 -0.30
C CYS A 21 1.58 -8.70 -0.10
N PHE A 22 1.13 -8.01 -1.15
CA PHE A 22 -0.03 -7.13 -1.06
C PHE A 22 -1.34 -7.88 -0.86
N LEU A 23 -1.54 -9.00 -1.56
CA LEU A 23 -2.73 -9.84 -1.39
C LEU A 23 -2.82 -10.41 0.03
N TYR A 24 -1.71 -10.95 0.55
CA TYR A 24 -1.67 -11.48 1.90
C TYR A 24 -1.82 -10.38 2.96
N GLY A 25 -1.17 -9.23 2.75
CA GLY A 25 -1.35 -8.03 3.57
C GLY A 25 -2.82 -7.60 3.64
N ALA A 26 -3.51 -7.53 2.50
CA ALA A 26 -4.92 -7.18 2.43
C ALA A 26 -5.80 -8.24 3.12
N TRP A 27 -5.52 -9.52 2.90
CA TRP A 27 -6.22 -10.63 3.55
C TRP A 27 -6.17 -10.52 5.08
N ILE A 28 -5.01 -10.20 5.67
CA ILE A 28 -4.88 -10.00 7.14
C ILE A 28 -5.87 -8.95 7.65
N MET A 29 -6.08 -7.84 6.93
CA MET A 29 -7.00 -6.78 7.36
C MET A 29 -8.48 -7.16 7.20
N ILE A 30 -8.81 -8.03 6.25
CA ILE A 30 -10.19 -8.45 5.97
C ILE A 30 -10.61 -9.58 6.91
N ASP A 31 -9.71 -10.51 7.19
CA ASP A 31 -9.98 -11.71 7.99
C ASP A 31 -10.09 -11.41 9.50
N ASN A 32 -9.49 -10.31 9.95
CA ASN A 32 -9.51 -9.92 11.36
C ASN A 32 -10.62 -8.90 11.64
N GLU A 33 -11.62 -9.30 12.42
CA GLU A 33 -12.69 -8.40 12.89
C GLU A 33 -12.15 -7.23 13.72
N ARG A 34 -11.14 -7.49 14.56
CA ARG A 34 -10.52 -6.50 15.46
C ARG A 34 -9.08 -6.25 15.08
N ILE A 35 -8.78 -5.02 14.67
CA ILE A 35 -7.41 -4.63 14.30
C ILE A 35 -6.67 -4.11 15.53
N THR A 36 -5.91 -4.99 16.19
CA THR A 36 -5.00 -4.68 17.31
C THR A 36 -3.61 -4.27 16.81
N TRP A 37 -2.72 -3.83 17.72
CA TRP A 37 -1.32 -3.54 17.38
C TRP A 37 -0.58 -4.74 16.74
N GLY A 38 -0.81 -5.95 17.26
CA GLY A 38 -0.20 -7.16 16.70
C GLY A 38 -0.63 -7.42 15.25
N VAL A 39 -1.93 -7.30 14.98
CA VAL A 39 -2.50 -7.47 13.63
C VAL A 39 -1.99 -6.38 12.69
N LEU A 40 -1.99 -5.12 13.12
CA LEU A 40 -1.51 -3.99 12.31
C LEU A 40 -0.03 -4.13 11.97
N THR A 41 0.82 -4.42 12.95
CA THR A 41 2.27 -4.59 12.74
C THR A 41 2.57 -5.80 11.86
N TYR A 42 1.82 -6.89 12.00
CA TYR A 42 1.95 -8.06 11.14
C TYR A 42 1.59 -7.74 9.69
N HIS A 43 0.45 -7.06 9.45
CA HIS A 43 0.08 -6.55 8.14
C HIS A 43 1.14 -5.64 7.51
N LEU A 44 1.68 -4.71 8.29
CA LEU A 44 2.70 -3.77 7.80
C LEU A 44 3.96 -4.47 7.34
N LYS A 45 4.36 -5.60 7.93
CA LYS A 45 5.51 -6.38 7.43
C LYS A 45 5.34 -6.78 5.97
N PHE A 46 4.15 -7.24 5.58
CA PHE A 46 3.88 -7.66 4.21
C PHE A 46 3.71 -6.47 3.26
N ILE A 47 2.97 -5.44 3.68
CA ILE A 47 2.82 -4.23 2.86
C ILE A 47 4.17 -3.55 2.61
N LEU A 48 5.00 -3.37 3.63
CA LEU A 48 6.31 -2.74 3.48
C LEU A 48 7.26 -3.59 2.63
N THR A 49 7.21 -4.92 2.76
CA THR A 49 7.97 -5.83 1.90
C THR A 49 7.54 -5.68 0.43
N GLY A 50 6.23 -5.72 0.16
CA GLY A 50 5.70 -5.52 -1.18
C GLY A 50 6.06 -4.15 -1.76
N LEU A 51 5.95 -3.07 -0.96
CA LEU A 51 6.35 -1.72 -1.37
C LEU A 51 7.85 -1.64 -1.67
N THR A 52 8.69 -2.29 -0.87
CA THR A 52 10.14 -2.31 -1.13
C THR A 52 10.45 -3.00 -2.46
N LEU A 53 9.81 -4.16 -2.70
CA LEU A 53 9.98 -4.95 -3.92
C LEU A 53 9.49 -4.23 -5.19
N THR A 54 8.60 -3.25 -5.10
CA THR A 54 8.16 -2.44 -6.26
C THR A 54 8.85 -1.09 -6.35
N THR A 55 8.97 -0.37 -5.24
CA THR A 55 9.47 1.01 -5.22
C THR A 55 10.98 1.06 -5.45
N VAL A 56 11.76 0.11 -4.90
CA VAL A 56 13.22 0.11 -5.11
C VAL A 56 13.57 -0.10 -6.58
N PRO A 57 13.03 -1.11 -7.30
CA PRO A 57 13.26 -1.24 -8.75
C PRO A 57 12.74 -0.04 -9.54
N LEU A 58 11.59 0.51 -9.15
CA LEU A 58 11.02 1.70 -9.79
C LEU A 58 11.99 2.88 -9.73
N VAL A 59 12.40 3.30 -8.53
CA VAL A 59 13.24 4.50 -8.36
C VAL A 59 14.69 4.26 -8.77
N GLY A 60 15.20 3.05 -8.55
CA GLY A 60 16.60 2.72 -8.81
C GLY A 60 16.90 2.36 -10.27
N TRP A 61 15.91 1.92 -11.05
CA TRP A 61 16.15 1.42 -12.40
C TRP A 61 15.13 1.89 -13.45
N MET A 62 13.83 1.87 -13.14
CA MET A 62 12.81 2.19 -14.15
C MET A 62 12.68 3.69 -14.41
N ILE A 63 12.59 4.53 -13.36
CA ILE A 63 12.44 5.98 -13.50
C ILE A 63 13.61 6.62 -14.28
N PRO A 64 14.89 6.30 -13.99
CA PRO A 64 16.01 6.87 -14.74
C PRO A 64 15.96 6.55 -16.24
N ARG A 65 15.43 5.37 -16.60
CA ARG A 65 15.32 4.90 -17.99
C ARG A 65 14.00 5.27 -18.66
N LEU A 66 13.08 5.86 -17.91
CA LEU A 66 11.72 6.12 -18.38
C LEU A 66 11.74 7.00 -19.63
N PHE A 67 12.51 8.09 -19.59
CA PHE A 67 12.59 9.09 -20.66
C PHE A 67 13.21 8.54 -21.96
N ASP A 68 14.15 7.60 -21.84
CA ASP A 68 14.78 6.94 -22.99
C ASP A 68 13.86 5.91 -23.66
N GLN A 69 12.79 5.51 -22.98
CA GLN A 69 11.90 4.41 -23.36
C GLN A 69 10.43 4.83 -23.52
N LEU A 70 10.13 6.13 -23.68
CA LEU A 70 8.76 6.67 -23.78
C LEU A 70 8.00 6.31 -25.09
N GLY A 71 8.21 5.12 -25.65
CA GLY A 71 7.49 4.60 -26.81
C GLY A 71 6.61 3.38 -26.47
N GLY A 72 5.44 3.29 -27.11
CA GLY A 72 4.60 2.10 -27.10
C GLY A 72 4.16 1.63 -25.70
N PHE A 73 4.47 0.37 -25.36
CA PHE A 73 4.05 -0.29 -24.12
C PHE A 73 4.59 0.39 -22.85
N ALA A 74 5.79 0.96 -22.90
CA ALA A 74 6.42 1.59 -21.73
C ALA A 74 5.68 2.87 -21.31
N ALA A 75 5.15 3.65 -22.26
CA ALA A 75 4.31 4.81 -21.95
C ALA A 75 3.00 4.42 -21.26
N VAL A 76 2.35 3.34 -21.75
CA VAL A 76 1.13 2.79 -21.13
C VAL A 76 1.42 2.28 -19.71
N HIS A 77 2.51 1.53 -19.55
CA HIS A 77 2.95 1.04 -18.24
C HIS A 77 3.22 2.20 -17.27
N ALA A 78 3.92 3.25 -17.71
CA ALA A 78 4.21 4.42 -16.90
C ALA A 78 2.95 5.18 -16.49
N PHE A 79 1.97 5.30 -17.38
CA PHE A 79 0.68 5.92 -17.08
C PHE A 79 -0.06 5.17 -15.96
N PHE A 80 -0.20 3.84 -16.09
CA PHE A 80 -0.85 3.04 -15.05
C PHE A 80 -0.04 2.99 -13.76
N GLY A 81 1.29 2.99 -13.85
CA GLY A 81 2.18 3.09 -12.69
C GLY A 81 1.93 4.38 -11.92
N LEU A 82 1.95 5.53 -12.60
CA LEU A 82 1.69 6.84 -11.99
C LEU A 82 0.30 6.89 -11.34
N GLN A 83 -0.72 6.37 -12.04
CA GLN A 83 -2.08 6.29 -11.51
C GLN A 83 -2.16 5.45 -10.23
N ALA A 84 -1.48 4.30 -10.18
CA ALA A 84 -1.42 3.45 -9.00
C ALA A 84 -0.81 4.18 -7.79
N TYR A 85 0.28 4.92 -7.97
CA TYR A 85 0.88 5.72 -6.90
C TYR A 85 0.02 6.92 -6.49
N ALA A 86 -0.73 7.52 -7.42
CA ALA A 86 -1.71 8.54 -7.08
C ALA A 86 -2.84 7.99 -6.20
N PHE A 87 -3.36 6.81 -6.53
CA PHE A 87 -4.35 6.13 -5.69
C PHE A 87 -3.78 5.71 -4.33
N LEU A 88 -2.53 5.24 -4.29
CA LEU A 88 -1.85 4.93 -3.03
C LEU A 88 -1.75 6.18 -2.14
N LEU A 89 -1.33 7.32 -2.70
CA LEU A 89 -1.26 8.59 -1.97
C LEU A 89 -2.64 9.04 -1.48
N PHE A 90 -3.66 8.93 -2.34
CA PHE A 90 -5.04 9.26 -1.99
C PHE A 90 -5.56 8.39 -0.84
N GLY A 91 -5.40 7.07 -0.93
CA GLY A 91 -5.78 6.12 0.12
C GLY A 91 -5.00 6.37 1.42
N PHE A 92 -3.71 6.70 1.33
CA PHE A 92 -2.87 7.01 2.49
C PHE A 92 -3.43 8.18 3.32
N THR A 93 -4.04 9.18 2.67
CA THR A 93 -4.70 10.28 3.40
C THR A 93 -5.84 9.80 4.31
N GLY A 94 -6.56 8.75 3.90
CA GLY A 94 -7.59 8.11 4.72
C GLY A 94 -6.98 7.25 5.83
N ILE A 95 -5.97 6.43 5.49
CA ILE A 95 -5.27 5.55 6.45
C ILE A 95 -4.73 6.33 7.63
N VAL A 96 -4.01 7.44 7.39
CA VAL A 96 -3.40 8.25 8.46
C VAL A 96 -4.46 8.80 9.41
N ARG A 97 -5.63 9.20 8.90
CA ARG A 97 -6.72 9.75 9.72
C ARG A 97 -7.37 8.67 10.58
N ILE A 98 -7.66 7.50 10.00
CA ILE A 98 -8.19 6.34 10.73
C ILE A 98 -7.21 5.91 11.81
N PHE A 99 -5.92 5.79 11.46
CA PHE A 99 -4.87 5.42 12.41
C PHE A 99 -4.78 6.40 13.57
N ARG A 100 -4.71 7.71 13.28
CA ARG A 100 -4.63 8.75 14.32
C ARG A 100 -5.85 8.74 15.24
N ALA A 101 -7.04 8.52 14.70
CA ALA A 101 -8.25 8.40 15.51
C ALA A 101 -8.19 7.17 16.43
N LYS A 102 -7.94 5.98 15.87
CA LYS A 102 -7.82 4.75 16.67
C LYS A 102 -6.73 4.81 17.73
N HIS A 103 -5.60 5.45 17.43
CA HIS A 103 -4.51 5.64 18.38
C HIS A 103 -4.89 6.61 19.52
N ARG A 104 -5.69 7.64 19.25
CA ARG A 104 -6.09 8.62 20.28
C ARG A 104 -7.00 7.99 21.35
N HIS A 105 -7.83 7.05 20.94
CA HIS A 105 -8.79 6.35 21.81
C HIS A 105 -8.29 4.96 22.23
N ASP A 106 -6.99 4.70 22.07
CA ASP A 106 -6.30 3.43 22.41
C ASP A 106 -6.97 2.14 21.90
N LEU A 107 -7.72 2.23 20.80
CA LEU A 107 -8.50 1.13 20.22
C LEU A 107 -7.66 0.00 19.60
N TYR A 108 -6.33 0.14 19.63
CA TYR A 108 -5.40 -0.91 19.23
C TYR A 108 -4.99 -1.82 20.39
N SER A 109 -5.18 -1.36 21.64
CA SER A 109 -4.85 -2.07 22.87
C SER A 109 -6.12 -2.53 23.58
N GLU A 110 -7.05 -1.60 23.83
CA GLU A 110 -8.36 -1.85 24.43
C GLU A 110 -9.45 -1.60 23.38
N TYR A 111 -9.93 -2.66 22.74
CA TYR A 111 -10.96 -2.52 21.71
C TYR A 111 -12.32 -2.23 22.35
N ASP A 112 -12.83 -1.02 22.13
CA ASP A 112 -14.16 -0.59 22.51
C ASP A 112 -14.96 -0.23 21.24
N GLU A 113 -16.05 -0.97 21.00
CA GLU A 113 -16.90 -0.81 19.81
C GLU A 113 -17.81 0.42 19.92
N ASP A 114 -18.24 0.78 21.13
CA ASP A 114 -19.12 1.93 21.37
C ASP A 114 -18.35 3.24 21.14
N VAL A 115 -17.10 3.33 21.62
CA VAL A 115 -16.18 4.44 21.31
C VAL A 115 -15.89 4.53 19.80
N LEU A 116 -15.74 3.38 19.13
CA LEU A 116 -15.53 3.34 17.69
C LEU A 116 -16.73 3.85 16.89
N LEU A 117 -17.96 3.67 17.40
CA LEU A 117 -19.20 4.11 16.76
C LEU A 117 -19.58 5.55 17.12
N GLU A 118 -19.46 5.96 18.39
CA GLU A 118 -19.84 7.31 18.86
C GLU A 118 -18.78 8.37 18.56
N GLU A 119 -17.52 8.16 18.93
CA GLU A 119 -16.46 9.17 18.77
C GLU A 119 -15.80 9.12 17.40
N ILE A 120 -15.72 7.92 16.82
CA ILE A 120 -15.06 7.67 15.54
C ILE A 120 -16.08 7.49 14.40
N GLY A 121 -17.28 6.98 14.63
CA GLY A 121 -18.22 6.54 13.58
C GLY A 121 -19.01 7.63 12.84
N GLY A 122 -18.82 8.91 13.18
CA GLY A 122 -19.48 10.03 12.51
C GLY A 122 -19.15 10.18 11.01
N ASP A 123 -19.89 11.04 10.31
CA ASP A 123 -19.83 11.26 8.85
C ASP A 123 -18.41 11.35 8.27
N ASN A 124 -17.49 11.95 9.02
CA ASN A 124 -16.09 12.08 8.64
C ASN A 124 -15.41 10.72 8.45
N MET A 125 -15.63 9.74 9.31
CA MET A 125 -14.92 8.45 9.23
C MET A 125 -15.51 7.52 8.18
N GLN A 126 -16.83 7.55 7.98
CA GLN A 126 -17.45 6.88 6.83
C GLN A 126 -16.89 7.42 5.51
N PHE A 127 -16.70 8.74 5.43
CA PHE A 127 -16.05 9.38 4.28
C PHE A 127 -14.60 8.89 4.07
N TRP A 128 -13.79 8.80 5.13
CA TRP A 128 -12.41 8.30 5.02
C TRP A 128 -12.33 6.82 4.67
N ARG A 129 -13.25 5.99 5.19
CA ARG A 129 -13.38 4.57 4.80
C ARG A 129 -13.78 4.43 3.33
N ARG A 130 -14.61 5.33 2.79
CA ARG A 130 -14.96 5.33 1.37
C ARG A 130 -13.78 5.65 0.47
N ARG A 131 -12.78 6.40 0.93
CA ARG A 131 -11.54 6.64 0.15
C ARG A 131 -10.59 5.44 0.10
N LEU A 132 -10.79 4.48 1.02
CA LEU A 132 -10.01 3.24 1.11
C LEU A 132 -10.61 2.09 0.31
N ARG A 133 -11.91 2.17 -0.01
CA ARG A 133 -12.63 1.25 -0.88
C ARG A 133 -12.56 1.72 -2.33
#